data_AF-A0A4Y9J2Z9-F1
#
_entry.id   AF-A0A4Y9J2Z9-F1
#
_cell.length_a   1.000
_cell.length_b   1.000
_cell.length_c   1.000
_cell.angle_alpha   90.00
_cell.angle_beta   90.00
_cell.angle_gamma   90.00
#
_symmetry.space_group_name_H-M   'P 1'
#
loop_
_entity.id
_entity.type
_entity.pdbx_description
1 polymer ?
#
loop_
_entity_poly.entity_id
_entity_poly.type
_entity_poly.pdbx_seq_one_letter_code
_entity_poly.pdbx_strand_id
1 'polypeptide(L)'
;MDGKNIAGRLELANKVHPVTGVPFDSDGFPIFEVLGEMNLQPEDYLKSRATHFDRASKDLYNQILNNSDLASQFTSTEIEIFKNGGIPKRFTWHHHQNEGLMQLVDRKIHRKTGHIGGYSIWGKGN
;
A
#
# COMPACT_ATOMS: atom_id res chain seq x y z
N MET A 1 -21.84 19.75 2.92
CA MET A 1 -20.92 18.64 2.64
C MET A 1 -19.63 19.00 3.34
N ASP A 2 -19.50 18.58 4.59
CA ASP A 2 -18.38 19.00 5.43
C ASP A 2 -17.18 18.12 5.06
N GLY A 3 -16.44 18.58 4.05
CA GLY A 3 -15.20 17.98 3.59
C GLY A 3 -14.21 17.99 4.73
N LYS A 4 -14.11 16.86 5.44
CA LYS A 4 -12.98 16.62 6.32
C LYS A 4 -11.74 16.66 5.42
N ASN A 5 -10.99 17.74 5.55
CA ASN A 5 -9.68 17.88 4.97
C ASN A 5 -8.76 16.92 5.73
N ILE A 6 -8.78 15.63 5.37
CA ILE A 6 -7.96 14.61 6.02
C ILE A 6 -6.57 14.76 5.45
N ALA A 7 -5.78 15.61 6.08
CA ALA A 7 -4.36 15.70 5.83
C ALA A 7 -3.62 14.57 6.57
N GLY A 8 -2.50 14.14 6.00
CA GLY A 8 -1.56 13.23 6.64
C GLY A 8 -0.73 13.95 7.72
N ARG A 9 0.56 13.66 7.75
CA ARG A 9 1.53 14.33 8.63
C ARG A 9 1.92 15.69 8.05
N LEU A 10 1.13 16.72 8.29
CA LEU A 10 1.38 18.08 7.79
C LEU A 10 2.75 18.63 8.22
N GLU A 11 3.30 18.19 9.35
CA GLU A 11 4.66 18.54 9.77
C GLU A 11 5.74 18.05 8.81
N LEU A 12 5.43 17.03 8.00
CA LEU A 12 6.27 16.44 6.96
C LEU A 12 5.87 16.85 5.54
N ALA A 13 4.82 17.66 5.35
CA ALA A 13 4.38 18.06 4.01
C ALA A 13 5.52 18.71 3.19
N ASN A 14 5.70 18.26 1.94
CA ASN A 14 6.80 18.63 1.04
C ASN A 14 8.21 18.40 1.61
N LYS A 15 8.37 17.51 2.60
CA LYS A 15 9.67 17.16 3.20
C LYS A 15 10.01 15.69 2.94
N VAL A 16 11.24 15.35 3.27
CA VAL A 16 11.74 13.97 3.27
C VAL A 16 11.79 13.47 4.71
N HIS A 17 11.28 12.25 4.95
CA HIS A 17 11.29 11.65 6.27
C HIS A 17 12.74 11.42 6.75
N PRO A 18 13.12 11.95 7.92
CA PRO A 18 14.53 12.05 8.32
C PRO A 18 15.21 10.70 8.59
N VAL A 19 14.44 9.63 8.80
CA VAL A 19 14.97 8.28 9.10
C VAL A 19 14.93 7.36 7.89
N THR A 20 13.91 7.48 7.04
CA THR A 20 13.65 6.52 5.95
C THR A 20 13.95 7.08 4.57
N GLY A 21 14.10 8.40 4.43
CA GLY A 21 14.29 9.05 3.14
C GLY A 21 13.02 9.10 2.29
N VAL A 22 11.86 8.66 2.80
CA VAL A 22 10.60 8.69 2.05
C VAL A 22 10.12 10.13 1.91
N PRO A 23 9.91 10.65 0.69
CA PRO A 23 9.32 11.97 0.48
C PRO A 23 7.84 11.97 0.85
N PHE A 24 7.33 13.14 1.23
CA PHE A 24 5.94 13.38 1.56
C PHE A 24 5.36 14.42 0.61
N ASP A 25 4.12 14.21 0.17
CA ASP A 25 3.40 15.14 -0.69
C ASP A 25 2.99 16.43 0.07
N SER A 26 2.29 17.33 -0.61
CA SER A 26 1.81 18.59 -0.04
C SER A 26 0.76 18.41 1.07
N ASP A 27 0.09 17.27 1.10
CA ASP A 27 -0.96 16.94 2.07
C ASP A 27 -0.42 16.11 3.25
N GLY A 28 0.88 15.81 3.25
CA GLY A 28 1.55 15.09 4.32
C GLY A 28 1.40 13.56 4.23
N PHE A 29 1.16 13.00 3.05
CA PHE A 29 1.19 11.55 2.83
C PHE A 29 2.54 11.09 2.26
N PRO A 30 3.04 9.92 2.69
CA PRO A 30 4.30 9.38 2.19
C PRO A 30 4.16 8.90 0.73
N ILE A 31 5.17 9.19 -0.07
CA ILE A 31 5.32 8.69 -1.43
C ILE A 31 6.36 7.56 -1.40
N PHE A 32 5.90 6.32 -1.26
CA PHE A 32 6.77 5.15 -1.21
C PHE A 32 7.28 4.75 -2.60
N GLU A 33 8.39 4.00 -2.62
CA GLU A 33 8.73 3.18 -3.79
C GLU A 33 7.72 2.02 -3.88
N VAL A 34 7.08 1.90 -5.05
CA VAL A 34 5.97 0.98 -5.28
C VAL A 34 6.42 -0.15 -6.20
N LEU A 35 6.20 -1.39 -5.75
CA LEU A 35 6.54 -2.61 -6.50
C LEU A 35 5.35 -3.22 -7.22
N GLY A 36 4.14 -2.78 -6.89
CA GLY A 36 2.89 -3.24 -7.49
C GLY A 36 1.69 -2.49 -6.93
N GLU A 37 0.67 -2.32 -7.75
CA GLU A 37 -0.55 -1.59 -7.41
C GLU A 37 -1.79 -2.39 -7.77
N MET A 38 -2.87 -2.17 -7.01
CA MET A 38 -4.22 -2.59 -7.39
C MET A 38 -5.26 -1.62 -6.83
N ASN A 39 -6.45 -1.58 -7.43
CA ASN A 39 -7.59 -0.83 -6.92
C ASN A 39 -8.66 -1.78 -6.38
N LEU A 40 -9.01 -1.64 -5.10
CA LEU A 40 -10.08 -2.43 -4.49
C LEU A 40 -11.40 -2.08 -5.18
N GLN A 41 -12.30 -3.05 -5.24
CA GLN A 41 -13.67 -2.77 -5.65
C GLN A 41 -14.38 -2.00 -4.51
N PRO A 42 -15.27 -1.05 -4.81
CA PRO A 42 -15.96 -0.25 -3.79
C PRO A 42 -16.68 -1.08 -2.72
N GLU A 43 -17.23 -2.24 -3.08
CA GLU A 43 -17.93 -3.16 -2.15
C GLU A 43 -16.98 -3.77 -1.11
N ASP A 44 -15.68 -3.61 -1.32
CA ASP A 44 -14.65 -4.15 -0.47
C ASP A 44 -14.07 -3.13 0.50
N TYR A 45 -14.28 -1.82 0.32
CA TYR A 45 -13.60 -0.78 1.10
C TYR A 45 -13.72 -0.95 2.62
N LEU A 46 -14.89 -1.40 3.09
CA LEU A 46 -15.16 -1.59 4.52
C LEU A 46 -14.82 -2.99 5.05
N LYS A 47 -14.13 -3.82 4.26
CA LYS A 47 -13.68 -5.15 4.69
C LYS A 47 -12.37 -5.06 5.48
N SER A 48 -11.97 -6.21 6.04
CA SER A 48 -10.80 -6.29 6.90
C SER A 48 -9.50 -6.05 6.12
N ARG A 49 -8.45 -5.57 6.81
CA ARG A 49 -7.09 -5.52 6.23
C ARG A 49 -6.64 -6.86 5.66
N ALA A 50 -6.96 -7.97 6.35
CA ALA A 50 -6.64 -9.32 5.87
C ALA A 50 -7.30 -9.61 4.52
N THR A 51 -8.57 -9.21 4.35
CA THR A 51 -9.29 -9.34 3.08
C THR A 51 -8.68 -8.48 1.96
N HIS A 52 -8.31 -7.23 2.26
CA HIS A 52 -7.66 -6.36 1.27
C HIS A 52 -6.32 -6.94 0.83
N PHE A 53 -5.55 -7.45 1.79
CA PHE A 53 -4.23 -8.03 1.56
C PHE A 53 -4.28 -9.32 0.74
N ASP A 54 -5.26 -10.19 1.02
CA ASP A 54 -5.50 -11.41 0.24
C ASP A 54 -5.77 -11.09 -1.23
N ARG A 55 -6.68 -10.12 -1.49
CA ARG A 55 -7.05 -9.72 -2.83
C ARG A 55 -5.92 -9.06 -3.59
N ALA A 56 -5.21 -8.13 -2.94
CA ALA A 56 -4.07 -7.46 -3.55
C ALA A 56 -2.94 -8.42 -3.91
N SER A 57 -2.70 -9.41 -3.05
CA SER A 57 -1.69 -10.43 -3.33
C SER A 57 -2.09 -11.31 -4.53
N LYS A 58 -3.35 -11.74 -4.61
CA LYS A 58 -3.84 -12.55 -5.75
C LYS A 58 -3.89 -11.76 -7.05
N ASP A 59 -4.26 -10.49 -6.99
CA ASP A 59 -4.25 -9.61 -8.15
C ASP A 59 -2.84 -9.40 -8.68
N LEU A 60 -1.88 -9.07 -7.79
CA LEU A 60 -0.47 -8.94 -8.16
C LEU A 60 0.10 -10.23 -8.78
N TYR A 61 -0.28 -11.40 -8.25
CA TYR A 61 0.09 -12.66 -8.87
C TYR A 61 -0.40 -12.77 -10.33
N ASN A 62 -1.65 -12.41 -10.60
CA ASN A 62 -2.19 -12.41 -11.98
C ASN A 62 -1.46 -11.41 -12.89
N GLN A 63 -1.07 -10.25 -12.35
CA GLN A 63 -0.25 -9.28 -13.09
C GLN A 63 1.14 -9.85 -13.43
N ILE A 64 1.79 -10.51 -12.46
CA ILE A 64 3.11 -11.15 -12.62
C ILE A 64 3.10 -12.20 -13.74
N LEU A 65 2.03 -13.00 -13.86
CA LEU A 65 1.94 -14.03 -14.90
C LEU A 65 2.01 -13.47 -16.33
N ASN A 66 1.63 -12.20 -16.51
CA ASN A 66 1.55 -11.55 -17.82
C ASN A 66 2.62 -10.47 -18.02
N ASN A 67 3.53 -10.28 -17.05
CA ASN A 67 4.55 -9.23 -17.08
C ASN A 67 5.89 -9.74 -16.54
N SER A 68 6.83 -10.02 -17.44
CA SER A 68 8.17 -10.52 -17.10
C SER A 68 9.00 -9.53 -16.27
N ASP A 69 8.84 -8.24 -16.51
CA ASP A 69 9.58 -7.20 -15.81
C ASP A 69 9.11 -7.10 -14.36
N LEU A 70 7.80 -7.18 -14.15
CA LEU A 70 7.21 -7.28 -12.82
C LEU A 70 7.62 -8.59 -12.11
N ALA A 71 7.59 -9.72 -12.83
CA ALA A 71 8.02 -11.00 -12.31
C ALA A 71 9.48 -10.98 -11.82
N SER A 72 10.37 -10.25 -12.52
CA SER A 72 11.79 -10.16 -12.20
C SER A 72 12.09 -9.50 -10.84
N GLN A 73 11.13 -8.78 -10.27
CA GLN A 73 11.25 -8.13 -8.95
C GLN A 73 11.07 -9.11 -7.78
N PHE A 74 10.57 -10.32 -8.04
CA PHE A 74 10.18 -11.28 -7.01
C PHE A 74 10.85 -12.65 -7.22
N THR A 75 11.15 -13.32 -6.12
CA THR A 75 11.59 -14.72 -6.18
C THR A 75 10.41 -15.66 -6.45
N SER A 76 10.68 -16.87 -6.95
CA SER A 76 9.64 -17.88 -7.17
C SER A 76 8.85 -18.22 -5.91
N THR A 77 9.51 -18.24 -4.74
CA THR A 77 8.83 -18.43 -3.44
C THR A 77 7.90 -17.28 -3.10
N GLU A 78 8.28 -16.04 -3.41
CA GLU A 78 7.43 -14.87 -3.16
C GLU A 78 6.21 -14.84 -4.07
N ILE A 79 6.40 -15.22 -5.35
CA ILE A 79 5.31 -15.38 -6.32
C ILE A 79 4.29 -16.43 -5.83
N GLU A 80 4.75 -17.57 -5.31
CA GLU A 80 3.86 -18.60 -4.74
C GLU A 80 3.14 -18.11 -3.47
N ILE A 81 3.78 -17.25 -2.66
CA ILE A 81 3.12 -16.62 -1.51
C ILE A 81 1.98 -15.71 -2.00
N PHE A 82 2.21 -14.89 -3.02
CA PHE A 82 1.18 -14.01 -3.58
C PHE A 82 -0.01 -14.77 -4.17
N LYS A 83 0.26 -15.85 -4.91
CA LYS A 83 -0.75 -16.76 -5.46
C LYS A 83 -1.73 -17.26 -4.40
N ASN A 84 -1.24 -17.54 -3.20
CA ASN A 84 -2.04 -18.02 -2.07
C ASN A 84 -2.66 -16.90 -1.23
N GLY A 85 -2.62 -15.64 -1.69
CA GLY A 85 -3.13 -14.48 -0.96
C GLY A 85 -2.22 -13.98 0.16
N GLY A 86 -1.04 -14.56 0.30
CA GLY A 86 -0.07 -14.18 1.32
C GLY A 86 0.79 -13.00 0.87
N ILE A 87 1.51 -12.42 1.84
CA ILE A 87 2.49 -11.36 1.58
C ILE A 87 3.86 -11.84 2.05
N PRO A 88 4.90 -11.79 1.20
CA PRO A 88 6.26 -12.06 1.64
C PRO A 88 6.69 -11.18 2.81
N LYS A 89 7.56 -11.72 3.68
CA LYS A 89 8.00 -11.05 4.92
C LYS A 89 8.60 -9.66 4.68
N ARG A 90 9.26 -9.44 3.53
CA ARG A 90 9.89 -8.16 3.19
C ARG A 90 8.90 -7.06 2.78
N PHE A 91 7.66 -7.40 2.43
CA PHE A 91 6.68 -6.44 1.92
C PHE A 91 5.47 -6.28 2.84
N THR A 92 4.71 -5.21 2.60
CA THR A 92 3.37 -5.01 3.13
C THR A 92 2.53 -4.30 2.09
N TRP A 93 1.23 -4.53 2.11
CA TRP A 93 0.29 -3.71 1.37
C TRP A 93 0.00 -2.43 2.16
N HIS A 94 0.22 -1.29 1.53
CA HIS A 94 -0.10 0.04 2.03
C HIS A 94 -1.43 0.51 1.41
N HIS A 95 -2.39 0.87 2.26
CA HIS A 95 -3.58 1.62 1.84
C HIS A 95 -3.20 3.07 1.59
N HIS A 96 -3.24 3.51 0.32
CA HIS A 96 -2.94 4.88 -0.09
C HIS A 96 -4.11 5.83 0.27
N GLN A 97 -3.88 7.15 0.30
CA GLN A 97 -4.92 8.15 0.62
C GLN A 97 -6.05 8.18 -0.42
N ASN A 98 -5.72 7.92 -1.69
CA ASN A 98 -6.72 7.70 -2.74
C ASN A 98 -7.51 6.42 -2.43
N GLU A 99 -8.84 6.53 -2.48
CA GLU A 99 -9.73 5.44 -2.11
C GLU A 99 -9.49 4.19 -2.96
N GLY A 100 -9.46 3.04 -2.30
CA GLY A 100 -9.29 1.74 -2.94
C GLY A 100 -7.86 1.43 -3.41
N LEU A 101 -6.98 2.42 -3.58
CA LEU A 101 -5.62 2.19 -4.05
C LEU A 101 -4.76 1.48 -2.99
N MET A 102 -4.25 0.32 -3.37
CA MET A 102 -3.33 -0.49 -2.60
C MET A 102 -1.95 -0.50 -3.28
N GLN A 103 -0.89 -0.29 -2.52
CA GLN A 103 0.49 -0.29 -3.01
C GLN A 103 1.33 -1.31 -2.25
N LEU A 104 2.05 -2.17 -2.97
CA LEU A 104 3.03 -3.07 -2.37
C LEU A 104 4.33 -2.31 -2.15
N VAL A 105 4.77 -2.24 -0.89
CA VAL A 105 5.94 -1.47 -0.47
C VAL A 105 6.83 -2.27 0.47
N ASP A 106 8.08 -1.83 0.67
CA ASP A 106 8.97 -2.42 1.68
C ASP A 106 8.39 -2.26 3.09
N ARG A 107 8.27 -3.37 3.82
CA ARG A 107 7.66 -3.41 5.16
C ARG A 107 8.46 -2.63 6.19
N LYS A 108 9.79 -2.66 6.11
CA LYS A 108 10.65 -1.99 7.10
C LYS A 108 10.59 -0.47 6.90
N ILE A 109 10.64 -0.01 5.65
CA ILE A 109 10.51 1.41 5.30
C ILE A 109 9.12 1.92 5.66
N HIS A 110 8.06 1.20 5.28
CA HIS A 110 6.68 1.55 5.63
C HIS A 110 6.48 1.70 7.15
N ARG A 111 6.92 0.70 7.93
CA ARG A 111 6.80 0.73 9.39
C ARG A 111 7.58 1.87 10.04
N LYS A 112 8.79 2.15 9.55
CA LYS A 112 9.66 3.19 10.12
C LYS A 112 9.27 4.60 9.71
N THR A 113 8.54 4.77 8.60
CA THR A 113 8.11 6.08 8.10
C THR A 113 7.00 6.64 8.98
N GLY A 114 6.05 5.79 9.41
CA GLY A 114 4.99 6.16 10.36
C GLY A 114 4.06 7.25 9.82
N HIS A 115 2.82 6.90 9.50
CA HIS A 115 1.90 7.77 8.77
C HIS A 115 0.44 7.39 9.01
N ILE A 116 -0.47 8.26 8.59
CA ILE A 116 -1.90 7.94 8.49
C ILE A 116 -2.09 7.21 7.16
N GLY A 117 -2.55 5.96 7.21
CA GLY A 117 -2.85 5.17 6.01
C GLY A 117 -4.32 5.28 5.60
N GLY A 118 -4.60 5.06 4.31
CA GLY A 118 -5.94 5.13 3.72
C GLY A 118 -6.99 4.26 4.39
N TYR A 119 -6.60 3.16 5.03
CA TYR A 119 -7.54 2.31 5.77
C TYR A 119 -8.25 3.06 6.92
N SER A 120 -7.61 4.07 7.50
CA SER A 120 -8.21 4.93 8.53
C SER A 120 -9.01 6.10 7.94
N ILE A 121 -8.89 6.35 6.63
CA ILE A 121 -9.52 7.45 5.90
C ILE A 121 -10.82 6.98 5.24
N TRP A 122 -10.74 5.92 4.44
CA TRP A 122 -11.84 5.39 3.63
C TRP A 122 -12.14 3.91 3.92
N GLY A 123 -11.27 3.22 4.66
CA GLY A 123 -11.47 1.82 5.02
C GLY A 123 -12.46 1.64 6.18
N LYS A 124 -12.56 0.40 6.68
CA LYS A 124 -13.39 0.08 7.87
C LYS A 124 -13.06 0.93 9.11
N GLY A 125 -11.86 1.52 9.17
CA GLY A 125 -11.34 2.13 10.39
C GLY A 125 -10.84 1.10 11.40
N ASN A 126 -10.34 1.57 12.54
CA ASN A 126 -9.93 0.74 13.67
C ASN A 126 -11.09 0.53 14.64
#